data_AF-A0A7K0S225-F1
#
_entry.id   AF-A0A7K0S225-F1
#
_cell.length_a   1.000
_cell.length_b   1.000
_cell.length_c   1.000
_cell.angle_alpha   90.00
_cell.angle_beta   90.00
_cell.angle_gamma   90.00
#
_symmetry.space_group_name_H-M   'P 1'
#
loop_
_entity.id
_entity.type
_entity.pdbx_description
1 polymer ?
#
loop_
_entity_poly.entity_id
_entity_poly.type
_entity_poly.pdbx_seq_one_letter_code
_entity_poly.pdbx_strand_id
1 'polypeptide(L)'
;MEPAVETNAWLRCYRCWSTDLEIQVHYEGIHKIDPRSGERAEVIDELQEAVVQCLECMHDQPHLAFRDGRVEPIEDRWERMVTGTPWVASCAVTVSANEVESCSGPDAGDALSYAAFGDNGTREFFTHVRYHKHDDDSITIHLLVELYARSMEEATEVLTEATRGTLAISSLAEESRPPATGDQHRH
;
A
#
# COMPACT_ATOMS: atom_id res chain seq x y z
N MET A 1 -5.68 2.52 38.78
CA MET A 1 -5.08 1.60 37.79
C MET A 1 -6.12 1.42 36.73
N GLU A 2 -6.01 2.19 35.66
CA GLU A 2 -6.89 2.06 34.49
C GLU A 2 -6.67 0.67 33.88
N PRO A 3 -7.73 -0.02 33.44
CA PRO A 3 -7.56 -1.31 32.78
C PRO A 3 -6.66 -1.10 31.55
N ALA A 4 -5.61 -1.91 31.43
CA ALA A 4 -4.80 -1.94 30.23
C ALA A 4 -5.75 -2.20 29.05
N VAL A 5 -5.84 -1.26 28.13
CA VAL A 5 -6.56 -1.44 26.88
C VAL A 5 -5.94 -2.66 26.21
N GLU A 6 -6.70 -3.73 26.00
CA GLU A 6 -6.25 -4.84 25.17
C GLU A 6 -6.02 -4.26 23.76
N THR A 7 -4.76 -4.02 23.42
CA THR A 7 -4.38 -3.57 22.09
C THR A 7 -4.58 -4.74 21.14
N ASN A 8 -5.53 -4.58 20.23
CA ASN A 8 -5.73 -5.56 19.17
C ASN A 8 -4.42 -5.72 18.38
N ALA A 9 -3.99 -6.97 18.15
CA ALA A 9 -2.70 -7.26 17.52
C ALA A 9 -2.48 -6.57 16.16
N TRP A 10 -3.56 -6.24 15.45
CA TRP A 10 -3.55 -5.56 14.16
C TRP A 10 -3.33 -4.03 14.25
N LEU A 11 -3.65 -3.38 15.37
CA LEU A 11 -3.59 -1.93 15.52
C LEU A 11 -2.18 -1.48 15.96
N ARG A 12 -1.21 -1.73 15.09
CA ARG A 12 0.21 -1.36 15.27
C ARG A 12 0.91 -1.27 13.93
N CYS A 13 2.08 -0.66 13.93
CA CYS A 13 2.97 -0.64 12.78
C CYS A 13 3.44 -2.05 12.42
N TYR A 14 3.25 -2.48 11.17
CA TYR A 14 3.69 -3.80 10.73
C TYR A 14 5.24 -3.91 10.68
N ARG A 15 5.93 -2.78 10.54
CA ARG A 15 7.39 -2.73 10.40
C ARG A 15 8.14 -2.59 11.72
N CYS A 16 7.66 -1.73 12.63
CA CYS A 16 8.36 -1.45 13.90
C CYS A 16 7.58 -1.80 15.17
N TRP A 17 6.35 -2.30 15.01
CA TRP A 17 5.45 -2.67 16.12
C TRP A 17 5.01 -1.52 17.03
N SER A 18 5.41 -0.28 16.75
CA SER A 18 4.91 0.89 17.44
C SER A 18 3.38 1.00 17.31
N THR A 19 2.74 1.48 18.37
CA THR A 19 1.32 1.84 18.37
C THR A 19 1.11 3.34 18.19
N ASP A 20 2.18 4.11 17.99
CA ASP A 20 2.14 5.55 17.73
C ASP A 20 1.78 5.79 16.26
N LEU A 21 0.48 5.75 15.99
CA LEU A 21 -0.11 5.88 14.67
C LEU A 21 -0.88 7.19 14.56
N GLU A 22 -0.69 7.90 13.45
CA GLU A 22 -1.54 9.01 13.07
C GLU A 22 -2.41 8.65 11.87
N ILE A 23 -3.49 9.40 11.70
CA ILE A 23 -4.34 9.33 10.52
C ILE A 23 -4.40 10.69 9.84
N GLN A 24 -4.18 10.68 8.54
CA GLN A 24 -4.37 11.82 7.66
C GLN A 24 -5.63 11.57 6.84
N VAL A 25 -6.62 12.44 6.96
CA VAL A 25 -7.91 12.34 6.24
C VAL A 25 -8.05 13.53 5.31
N HIS A 26 -8.16 13.26 4.02
CA HIS A 26 -8.47 14.23 2.98
C HIS A 26 -9.93 14.05 2.57
N TYR A 27 -10.67 15.14 2.62
CA TYR A 27 -12.06 15.19 2.17
C TYR A 27 -12.15 16.17 1.01
N GLU A 28 -12.59 15.66 -0.14
CA GLU A 28 -12.92 16.44 -1.31
C GLU A 28 -14.41 16.31 -1.58
N GLY A 29 -15.11 17.42 -1.78
CA GLY A 29 -16.56 17.41 -1.96
C GLY A 29 -17.03 18.55 -2.85
N ILE A 30 -17.85 18.20 -3.85
CA ILE A 30 -18.51 19.13 -4.74
C ILE A 30 -19.96 19.27 -4.29
N HIS A 31 -20.33 20.49 -3.86
CA HIS A 31 -21.68 20.78 -3.39
C HIS A 31 -22.30 21.93 -4.20
N LYS A 32 -23.58 21.82 -4.54
CA LYS A 32 -24.37 22.97 -5.00
C LYS A 32 -24.65 23.90 -3.82
N ILE A 33 -24.65 25.18 -4.12
CA ILE A 33 -25.04 26.24 -3.19
C ILE A 33 -26.44 26.70 -3.52
N ASP A 34 -27.30 26.85 -2.51
CA ASP A 34 -28.55 27.58 -2.67
C ASP A 34 -28.24 29.08 -2.88
N PRO A 35 -28.56 29.66 -4.05
CA PRO A 35 -28.23 31.04 -4.34
C PRO A 35 -28.97 32.07 -3.48
N ARG A 36 -30.03 31.67 -2.74
CA ARG A 36 -30.82 32.59 -1.91
C ARG A 36 -30.31 32.68 -0.48
N SER A 37 -29.92 31.55 0.10
CA SER A 37 -29.41 31.46 1.48
C SER A 37 -27.89 31.44 1.57
N GLY A 38 -27.20 30.98 0.51
CA GLY A 38 -25.77 30.70 0.52
C GLY A 38 -25.41 29.37 1.20
N GLU A 39 -26.40 28.58 1.63
CA GLU A 39 -26.17 27.28 2.27
C GLU A 39 -25.86 26.18 1.26
N ARG A 40 -25.24 25.09 1.73
CA ARG A 40 -25.09 23.86 0.93
C ARG A 40 -26.47 23.25 0.68
N ALA A 41 -26.78 22.95 -0.58
CA ALA A 41 -28.09 22.45 -0.98
C ALA A 41 -28.06 20.97 -1.41
N GLU A 42 -27.13 20.60 -2.29
CA GLU A 42 -27.04 19.26 -2.86
C GLU A 42 -25.59 18.81 -2.91
N VAL A 43 -25.33 17.57 -2.52
CA VAL A 43 -24.04 16.91 -2.71
C VAL A 43 -24.00 16.35 -4.13
N ILE A 44 -23.04 16.80 -4.94
CA ILE A 44 -22.83 16.29 -6.30
C ILE A 44 -21.85 15.12 -6.26
N ASP A 45 -20.74 15.30 -5.54
CA ASP A 45 -19.66 14.32 -5.43
C ASP A 45 -18.93 14.49 -4.10
N GLU A 46 -18.49 13.38 -3.50
CA GLU A 46 -17.72 13.35 -2.25
C GLU A 46 -16.74 12.19 -2.27
N LEU A 47 -15.47 12.49 -2.00
CA LEU A 47 -14.39 11.54 -1.85
C LEU A 47 -13.73 11.75 -0.50
N GLN A 48 -13.62 10.67 0.28
CA GLN A 48 -12.81 10.64 1.49
C GLN A 48 -11.64 9.70 1.27
N GLU A 49 -10.43 10.24 1.30
CA GLU A 49 -9.20 9.47 1.31
C GLU A 49 -8.57 9.54 2.69
N ALA A 50 -8.02 8.41 3.14
CA ALA A 50 -7.32 8.36 4.42
C ALA A 50 -6.09 7.47 4.33
N VAL A 51 -5.04 7.89 5.03
CA VAL A 51 -3.80 7.13 5.21
C VAL A 51 -3.50 7.07 6.70
N VAL A 52 -3.23 5.87 7.20
CA VAL A 52 -2.71 5.66 8.55
C VAL A 52 -1.20 5.55 8.45
N GLN A 53 -0.46 6.34 9.22
CA GLN A 53 1.00 6.38 9.18
C GLN A 53 1.58 6.15 10.58
N CYS A 54 2.69 5.43 10.67
CA CYS A 54 3.43 5.28 11.91
C CYS A 54 4.33 6.48 12.13
N LEU A 55 4.25 7.14 13.29
CA LEU A 55 5.05 8.32 13.60
C LEU A 55 6.52 8.01 13.90
N GLU A 56 6.81 6.80 14.40
CA GLU A 56 8.20 6.41 14.69
C GLU A 56 9.02 6.12 13.42
N CYS A 57 8.43 5.44 12.43
CA CYS A 57 9.16 5.02 11.23
C CYS A 57 8.68 5.68 9.93
N MET A 58 7.68 6.56 10.00
CA MET A 58 7.08 7.30 8.87
C MET A 58 6.57 6.41 7.73
N HIS A 59 6.20 5.16 8.03
CA HIS A 59 5.62 4.26 7.03
C HIS A 59 4.11 4.30 7.09
N ASP A 60 3.48 4.25 5.92
CA ASP A 60 2.05 4.05 5.79
C ASP A 60 1.67 2.62 6.20
N GLN A 61 0.44 2.44 6.68
CA GLN A 61 -0.07 1.19 7.24
C GLN A 61 -1.20 0.66 6.34
N PRO A 62 -0.88 0.00 5.21
CA PRO A 62 -1.88 -0.42 4.23
C PRO A 62 -2.71 -1.63 4.67
N HIS A 63 -2.45 -2.19 5.85
CA HIS A 63 -3.34 -3.14 6.53
C HIS A 63 -4.44 -2.47 7.37
N LEU A 64 -4.44 -1.13 7.45
CA LEU A 64 -5.41 -0.35 8.20
C LEU A 64 -6.22 0.54 7.25
N ALA A 65 -7.54 0.55 7.44
CA ALA A 65 -8.46 1.44 6.75
C ALA A 65 -9.13 2.38 7.75
N PHE A 66 -9.62 3.52 7.28
CA PHE A 66 -10.46 4.42 8.07
C PHE A 66 -11.85 4.52 7.47
N ARG A 67 -12.85 4.12 8.25
CA ARG A 67 -14.26 4.08 7.85
C ARG A 67 -15.12 4.55 9.02
N ASP A 68 -16.13 5.37 8.73
CA ASP A 68 -17.11 5.82 9.72
C ASP A 68 -16.50 6.37 11.02
N GLY A 69 -15.38 7.10 10.92
CA GLY A 69 -14.69 7.70 12.06
C GLY A 69 -13.80 6.74 12.85
N ARG A 70 -13.54 5.53 12.34
CA ARG A 70 -12.79 4.48 13.04
C ARG A 70 -11.73 3.82 12.15
N VAL A 71 -10.59 3.50 12.76
CA VAL A 71 -9.57 2.63 12.15
C VAL A 71 -9.98 1.16 12.29
N GLU A 72 -9.97 0.44 11.17
CA GLU A 72 -10.35 -0.96 11.05
C GLU A 72 -9.25 -1.77 10.34
N PRO A 73 -9.08 -3.06 10.68
CA PRO A 73 -8.17 -3.93 9.96
C PRO A 73 -8.73 -4.24 8.57
N ILE A 74 -7.82 -4.41 7.61
CA ILE A 74 -8.12 -5.00 6.30
C ILE A 74 -7.85 -6.50 6.38
N GLU A 75 -8.91 -7.31 6.38
CA GLU A 75 -8.87 -8.74 6.76
C GLU A 75 -7.91 -9.60 5.92
N ASP A 76 -7.77 -9.33 4.63
CA ASP A 76 -6.86 -10.02 3.72
C ASP A 76 -5.38 -9.59 3.87
N ARG A 77 -5.10 -8.55 4.66
CA ARG A 77 -3.76 -7.94 4.74
C ARG A 77 -3.17 -7.98 6.15
N TRP A 78 -3.97 -7.70 7.18
CA TRP A 78 -3.41 -7.40 8.49
C TRP A 78 -2.64 -8.57 9.09
N GLU A 79 -3.13 -9.81 8.98
CA GLU A 79 -2.43 -10.97 9.52
C GLU A 79 -1.07 -11.11 8.84
N ARG A 80 -1.08 -11.05 7.52
CA ARG A 80 0.11 -11.20 6.69
C ARG A 80 1.14 -10.12 6.99
N MET A 81 0.72 -8.86 7.05
CA MET A 81 1.64 -7.75 7.27
C MET A 81 2.19 -7.76 8.70
N VAL A 82 1.35 -8.01 9.70
CA VAL A 82 1.72 -7.91 11.12
C VAL A 82 2.47 -9.13 11.64
N THR A 83 2.21 -10.31 11.07
CA THR A 83 2.84 -11.59 11.50
C THR A 83 3.85 -12.14 10.51
N GLY A 84 3.89 -11.61 9.29
CA GLY A 84 4.86 -12.00 8.26
C GLY A 84 6.18 -11.23 8.33
N THR A 85 7.03 -11.52 7.37
CA THR A 85 8.33 -10.88 7.15
C THR A 85 8.37 -10.21 5.78
N PRO A 86 9.27 -9.25 5.53
CA PRO A 86 9.43 -8.66 4.20
C PRO A 86 10.04 -9.67 3.22
N TRP A 87 9.52 -9.68 2.00
CA TRP A 87 9.99 -10.46 0.87
C TRP A 87 10.28 -9.53 -0.29
N VAL A 88 11.41 -9.75 -0.96
CA VAL A 88 11.84 -8.96 -2.12
C VAL A 88 11.81 -9.82 -3.36
N ALA A 89 11.01 -9.41 -4.34
CA ALA A 89 10.92 -10.01 -5.66
C ALA A 89 11.61 -9.13 -6.71
N SER A 90 12.45 -9.75 -7.54
CA SER A 90 12.82 -9.18 -8.85
C SER A 90 11.90 -9.83 -9.88
N CYS A 91 11.03 -9.04 -10.51
CA CYS A 91 10.04 -9.54 -11.45
C CYS A 91 9.91 -8.66 -12.69
N ALA A 92 9.24 -9.20 -13.70
CA ALA A 92 8.77 -8.45 -14.84
C ALA A 92 7.26 -8.69 -15.00
N VAL A 93 6.51 -7.63 -15.31
CA VAL A 93 5.10 -7.71 -15.65
C VAL A 93 4.90 -7.17 -17.05
N THR A 94 4.32 -7.98 -17.93
CA THR A 94 3.95 -7.56 -19.28
C THR A 94 2.47 -7.22 -19.33
N VAL A 95 2.15 -5.97 -19.68
CA VAL A 95 0.80 -5.41 -19.77
C VAL A 95 0.53 -4.83 -21.16
N SER A 96 -0.73 -4.52 -21.47
CA SER A 96 -1.04 -3.76 -22.69
C SER A 96 -0.53 -2.32 -22.56
N ALA A 97 0.04 -1.76 -23.63
CA ALA A 97 0.46 -0.36 -23.66
C ALA A 97 -0.69 0.62 -23.39
N ASN A 98 -1.93 0.22 -23.70
CA ASN A 98 -3.13 1.04 -23.47
C ASN A 98 -3.54 1.10 -21.97
N GLU A 99 -2.98 0.24 -21.12
CA GLU A 99 -3.25 0.23 -19.68
C GLU A 99 -2.25 1.10 -18.90
N VAL A 100 -1.22 1.63 -19.56
CA VAL A 100 -0.22 2.50 -18.94
C VAL A 100 -0.54 3.95 -19.24
N GLU A 101 -0.85 4.72 -18.19
CA GLU A 101 -1.18 6.13 -18.33
C GLU A 101 0.01 6.97 -18.81
N SER A 102 1.19 6.75 -18.22
CA SER A 102 2.42 7.42 -18.60
C SER A 102 3.64 6.54 -18.34
N CYS A 103 4.61 6.59 -19.26
CA CYS A 103 5.91 5.92 -19.12
C CYS A 103 7.06 6.91 -18.86
N SER A 104 6.77 8.20 -18.67
CA SER A 104 7.79 9.24 -18.55
C SER A 104 7.38 10.36 -17.59
N GLY A 105 8.38 11.09 -17.07
CA GLY A 105 8.14 12.14 -16.08
C GLY A 105 8.16 11.63 -14.64
N PRO A 106 7.88 12.51 -13.66
CA PRO A 106 7.97 12.19 -12.25
C PRO A 106 6.99 11.07 -11.83
N ASP A 107 5.82 11.00 -12.45
CA ASP A 107 4.74 10.08 -12.06
C ASP A 107 4.81 8.74 -12.81
N ALA A 108 5.82 8.54 -13.66
CA ALA A 108 5.96 7.34 -14.48
C ALA A 108 6.14 6.06 -13.64
N GLY A 109 6.83 6.18 -12.50
CA GLY A 109 7.01 5.05 -11.58
C GLY A 109 5.67 4.52 -11.08
N ASP A 110 4.82 5.42 -10.59
CA ASP A 110 3.51 5.09 -10.04
C ASP A 110 2.56 4.59 -11.11
N ALA A 111 2.53 5.24 -12.29
CA ALA A 111 1.71 4.79 -13.42
C ALA A 111 2.09 3.37 -13.88
N LEU A 112 3.39 3.06 -13.97
CA LEU A 112 3.88 1.73 -14.34
C LEU A 112 3.63 0.69 -13.24
N SER A 113 3.80 1.05 -11.96
CA SER A 113 3.48 0.17 -10.83
C SER A 113 1.99 -0.12 -10.73
N TYR A 114 1.13 0.87 -10.99
CA TYR A 114 -0.32 0.71 -11.06
C TYR A 114 -0.76 -0.14 -12.25
N ALA A 115 -0.13 0.04 -13.41
CA ALA A 115 -0.38 -0.82 -14.56
C ALA A 115 0.00 -2.28 -14.27
N ALA A 116 1.12 -2.52 -13.56
CA ALA A 116 1.57 -3.86 -13.20
C ALA A 116 0.72 -4.54 -12.13
N PHE A 117 0.39 -3.84 -11.04
CA PHE A 117 -0.17 -4.42 -9.81
C PHE A 117 -1.39 -3.69 -9.24
N GLY A 118 -1.95 -2.70 -9.94
CA GLY A 118 -3.08 -1.90 -9.46
C GLY A 118 -2.79 -1.15 -8.16
N ASP A 119 -3.79 -1.10 -7.28
CA ASP A 119 -3.66 -0.45 -5.97
C ASP A 119 -2.63 -1.13 -5.08
N ASN A 120 -2.40 -2.45 -5.21
CA ASN A 120 -1.35 -3.12 -4.46
C ASN A 120 0.02 -2.54 -4.83
N GLY A 121 0.27 -2.26 -6.11
CA GLY A 121 1.54 -1.70 -6.58
C GLY A 121 1.86 -0.28 -6.12
N THR A 122 0.83 0.50 -5.78
CA THR A 122 0.96 1.92 -5.41
C THR A 122 0.70 2.19 -3.93
N ARG A 123 -0.08 1.33 -3.26
CA ARG A 123 -0.52 1.55 -1.88
C ARG A 123 -0.03 0.49 -0.90
N GLU A 124 0.29 -0.72 -1.36
CA GLU A 124 0.64 -1.83 -0.45
C GLU A 124 2.10 -2.26 -0.57
N PHE A 125 2.57 -2.49 -1.80
CA PHE A 125 3.92 -2.91 -2.09
C PHE A 125 4.85 -1.70 -2.13
N PHE A 126 6.10 -1.87 -1.72
CA PHE A 126 7.15 -0.95 -2.14
C PHE A 126 7.63 -1.37 -3.50
N THR A 127 7.15 -0.69 -4.53
CA THR A 127 7.52 -0.95 -5.91
C THR A 127 8.63 -0.01 -6.36
N HIS A 128 9.62 -0.56 -7.05
CA HIS A 128 10.66 0.22 -7.71
C HIS A 128 10.78 -0.23 -9.16
N VAL A 129 10.28 0.59 -10.08
CA VAL A 129 10.43 0.38 -11.51
C VAL A 129 11.88 0.62 -11.91
N ARG A 130 12.58 -0.44 -12.35
CA ARG A 130 13.98 -0.36 -12.76
C ARG A 130 14.12 0.18 -14.18
N TYR A 131 13.37 -0.43 -15.10
CA TYR A 131 13.25 -0.01 -16.48
C TYR A 131 12.03 -0.70 -17.10
N HIS A 132 11.60 -0.24 -18.27
CA HIS A 132 10.54 -0.87 -19.04
C HIS A 132 10.94 -0.98 -20.50
N LYS A 133 10.34 -1.92 -21.22
CA LYS A 133 10.55 -2.14 -22.66
C LYS A 133 9.21 -2.13 -23.35
N HIS A 134 9.16 -1.47 -24.50
CA HIS A 134 7.98 -1.44 -25.37
C HIS A 134 8.18 -2.50 -26.46
N ASP A 135 7.13 -3.26 -26.73
CA ASP A 135 7.07 -4.24 -27.82
C ASP A 135 5.66 -4.20 -28.42
N ASP A 136 5.55 -3.55 -29.58
CA ASP A 136 4.30 -3.23 -30.28
C ASP A 136 3.21 -2.68 -29.32
N ASP A 137 2.18 -3.46 -29.05
CA ASP A 137 1.03 -3.10 -28.22
C ASP A 137 1.20 -3.46 -26.73
N SER A 138 2.43 -3.82 -26.31
CA SER A 138 2.74 -4.27 -24.97
C SER A 138 3.93 -3.54 -24.34
N ILE A 139 3.92 -3.48 -23.01
CA ILE A 139 5.01 -2.94 -22.21
C ILE A 139 5.41 -3.99 -21.19
N THR A 140 6.69 -4.36 -21.18
CA THR A 140 7.28 -5.21 -20.14
C THR A 140 7.99 -4.32 -19.12
N ILE A 141 7.45 -4.29 -17.91
CA ILE A 141 7.90 -3.46 -16.80
C ILE A 141 8.76 -4.33 -15.89
N HIS A 142 10.02 -3.96 -15.66
CA HIS A 142 10.90 -4.69 -14.75
C HIS A 142 10.94 -3.99 -13.40
N LEU A 143 10.52 -4.70 -12.35
CA LEU A 143 10.33 -4.15 -11.02
C LEU A 143 11.16 -4.90 -9.97
N LEU A 144 11.56 -4.16 -8.95
CA LEU A 144 11.89 -4.72 -7.65
C LEU A 144 10.70 -4.42 -6.73
N VAL A 145 10.12 -5.45 -6.13
CA VAL A 145 8.90 -5.35 -5.33
C VAL A 145 9.19 -5.90 -3.95
N GLU A 146 8.95 -5.10 -2.91
CA GLU A 146 8.92 -5.56 -1.54
C GLU A 146 7.46 -5.68 -1.07
N LEU A 147 7.12 -6.82 -0.47
CA LEU A 147 5.83 -7.09 0.14
C LEU A 147 6.02 -7.89 1.43
N TYR A 148 5.03 -7.87 2.32
CA TYR A 148 5.06 -8.72 3.51
C TYR A 148 4.32 -10.03 3.25
N ALA A 149 4.86 -11.14 3.74
CA ALA A 149 4.22 -12.45 3.70
C ALA A 149 4.71 -13.35 4.83
N ARG A 150 3.91 -14.34 5.22
CA ARG A 150 4.23 -15.34 6.25
C ARG A 150 5.07 -16.48 5.69
N SER A 151 5.09 -16.67 4.37
CA SER A 151 5.94 -17.64 3.68
C SER A 151 6.23 -17.22 2.24
N MET A 152 7.15 -17.94 1.57
CA MET A 152 7.47 -17.74 0.16
C MET A 152 6.27 -18.03 -0.75
N GLU A 153 5.48 -19.05 -0.40
CA GLU A 153 4.26 -19.43 -1.11
C GLU A 153 3.24 -18.30 -1.04
N GLU A 154 2.96 -17.77 0.15
CA GLU A 154 2.05 -16.64 0.31
C GLU A 154 2.57 -15.38 -0.40
N ALA A 155 3.88 -15.10 -0.37
CA ALA A 155 4.46 -14.00 -1.14
C ALA A 155 4.25 -14.15 -2.65
N THR A 156 4.38 -15.39 -3.15
CA THR A 156 4.17 -15.69 -4.57
C THR A 156 2.69 -15.55 -4.94
N GLU A 157 1.78 -16.03 -4.09
CA GLU A 157 0.33 -15.91 -4.26
C GLU A 157 -0.09 -14.44 -4.31
N VAL A 158 0.30 -13.63 -3.31
CA VAL A 158 -0.02 -12.20 -3.25
C VAL A 158 0.48 -11.43 -4.48
N LEU A 159 1.72 -11.69 -4.92
CA LEU A 159 2.24 -11.07 -6.14
C LEU A 159 1.46 -11.49 -7.39
N THR A 160 1.10 -12.77 -7.49
CA THR A 160 0.40 -13.32 -8.64
C THR A 160 -1.03 -12.79 -8.72
N GLU A 161 -1.75 -12.77 -7.61
CA GLU A 161 -3.13 -12.28 -7.52
C GLU A 161 -3.22 -10.78 -7.80
N ALA A 162 -2.24 -9.99 -7.35
CA ALA A 162 -2.18 -8.56 -7.63
C ALA A 162 -1.82 -8.24 -9.09
N THR A 163 -1.24 -9.18 -9.84
CA THR A 163 -0.74 -8.90 -11.19
C THR A 163 -1.89 -8.70 -12.18
N ARG A 164 -1.85 -7.59 -12.93
CA ARG A 164 -2.83 -7.28 -13.98
C ARG A 164 -2.50 -7.84 -15.36
N GLY A 165 -1.25 -8.27 -15.58
CA GLY A 165 -0.75 -8.81 -16.84
C GLY A 165 -0.06 -10.17 -16.70
N THR A 166 1.00 -10.40 -17.48
CA THR A 166 1.80 -11.63 -17.37
C THR A 166 2.98 -11.42 -16.42
N LEU A 167 2.98 -12.13 -15.28
CA LEU A 167 4.07 -12.09 -14.30
C LEU A 167 5.20 -13.06 -14.64
N ALA A 168 6.43 -12.59 -14.55
CA ALA A 168 7.64 -13.42 -14.54
C ALA A 168 8.53 -13.06 -13.35
N ILE A 169 8.56 -13.93 -12.32
CA ILE A 169 9.44 -13.76 -11.15
C ILE A 169 10.82 -14.34 -11.48
N SER A 170 11.85 -13.49 -11.48
CA SER A 170 13.25 -13.91 -11.69
C SER A 170 13.90 -14.38 -10.40
N SER A 171 13.54 -13.78 -9.27
CA SER A 171 13.99 -14.17 -7.93
C SER A 171 13.00 -13.68 -6.88
N LEU A 172 12.88 -14.44 -5.79
CA LEU A 172 12.11 -14.09 -4.61
C LEU A 172 12.90 -14.54 -3.37
N ALA A 173 13.13 -13.63 -2.44
CA ALA A 173 13.87 -13.93 -1.21
C ALA A 173 13.26 -13.18 -0.03
N GLU A 174 13.25 -13.83 1.12
CA GLU A 174 12.98 -13.16 2.40
C GLU A 174 14.10 -12.16 2.68
N GLU A 175 13.72 -10.93 3.01
CA GLU A 175 14.68 -9.91 3.39
C GLU A 175 14.95 -10.01 4.89
N SER A 176 16.19 -10.32 5.25
CA SER A 176 16.61 -10.34 6.65
C SER A 176 16.71 -8.91 7.17
N ARG A 177 15.60 -8.32 7.60
CA ARG A 177 15.60 -7.10 8.41
C ARG A 177 15.64 -7.51 9.88
N PRO A 178 16.59 -7.00 10.68
CA PRO A 178 16.46 -7.14 12.13
C PRO A 178 15.10 -6.54 12.53
N PRO A 179 14.35 -7.17 13.45
CA PRO A 179 13.14 -6.57 13.98
C PRO A 179 13.47 -5.15 14.46
N ALA A 180 12.63 -4.16 14.15
CA ALA A 180 12.96 -2.77 14.45
C ALA A 180 13.16 -2.52 15.95
N THR A 181 12.74 -3.44 16.82
CA THR A 181 13.07 -3.46 18.24
C THR A 181 14.38 -4.23 18.49
N GLY A 182 15.49 -3.69 18.00
CA GLY A 182 16.82 -4.01 18.52
C GLY A 182 17.10 -3.15 19.76
N ASP A 183 16.55 -3.53 20.91
CA ASP A 183 17.08 -3.25 22.26
C ASP A 183 17.69 -1.83 22.49
N GLN A 184 16.88 -0.77 22.38
CA GLN A 184 17.27 0.58 22.81
C GLN A 184 16.18 1.22 23.67
N HIS A 185 15.95 0.70 24.88
CA HIS A 185 15.50 1.51 26.02
C HIS A 185 15.59 0.72 27.34
N ARG A 186 16.82 0.58 27.85
CA ARG A 186 17.10 0.41 29.28
C ARG A 186 18.45 1.04 29.63
N HIS A 187 18.45 2.34 29.91
CA HIS A 187 19.38 2.97 30.85
C HIS A 187 18.69 4.14 31.54
#